data_AF-A0A0G1MX81-F1
#
_entry.id   AF-A0A0G1MX81-F1
#
_cell.length_a   1.000
_cell.length_b   1.000
_cell.length_c   1.000
_cell.angle_alpha   90.00
_cell.angle_beta   90.00
_cell.angle_gamma   90.00
#
_symmetry.space_group_name_H-M   'P 1'
#
loop_
_entity.id
_entity.type
_entity.pdbx_description
1 polymer ?
#
loop_
_entity_poly.entity_id
_entity_poly.type
_entity_poly.pdbx_seq_one_letter_code
_entity_poly.pdbx_strand_id
1 'polypeptide(L)'
;MTEFPGKDEKTPYIPKNYDGKEHGLLHLRDALGSSINIPAVKLLALVGVENVLRQGYRMGLTSLEPTAETMARVGLSMALGGGEVRLLEMTAAYSAFANGGYKVEPIAILKIEDNQDKVIFENKLVKPERVLDEKVAFLINSILSDNNSRLLTFGPNSYLNMGARAVAVKTGTTNDLRDNWTIGWSRDII
;
A
#
# COMPACT_ATOMS: atom_id res chain seq x y z
N MET A 1 -4.64 -23.64 12.30
CA MET A 1 -5.00 -22.31 12.82
C MET A 1 -3.70 -21.58 13.07
N THR A 2 -3.38 -20.60 12.23
CA THR A 2 -2.21 -19.74 12.43
C THR A 2 -2.56 -18.64 13.45
N GLU A 3 -1.82 -18.57 14.54
CA GLU A 3 -2.03 -17.63 15.64
C GLU A 3 -0.83 -16.69 15.81
N PHE A 4 -1.11 -15.47 16.26
CA PHE A 4 -0.10 -14.45 16.54
C PHE A 4 -0.31 -13.87 17.95
N PRO A 5 0.74 -13.29 18.56
CA PRO A 5 0.58 -12.51 19.78
C PRO A 5 -0.50 -11.43 19.62
N GLY A 6 -1.47 -11.43 20.52
CA GLY A 6 -2.56 -10.45 20.54
C GLY A 6 -2.29 -9.31 21.53
N LYS A 7 -3.36 -8.67 22.01
CA LYS A 7 -3.28 -7.57 22.98
C LYS A 7 -2.81 -8.04 24.36
N ASP A 8 -3.12 -9.28 24.71
CA ASP A 8 -2.71 -9.96 25.93
C ASP A 8 -2.48 -11.46 25.64
N GLU A 9 -1.88 -12.17 26.61
CA GLU A 9 -1.59 -13.61 26.50
C GLU A 9 -2.86 -14.48 26.39
N LYS A 10 -4.04 -13.94 26.71
CA LYS A 10 -5.31 -14.68 26.74
C LYS A 10 -6.11 -14.54 25.45
N THR A 11 -5.81 -13.53 24.64
CA THR A 11 -6.57 -13.16 23.45
C THR A 11 -5.65 -13.12 22.24
N PRO A 12 -5.30 -14.28 21.65
CA PRO A 12 -4.43 -14.32 20.49
C PRO A 12 -5.07 -13.63 19.27
N TYR A 13 -4.23 -13.09 18.39
CA TYR A 13 -4.69 -12.55 17.12
C TYR A 13 -4.70 -13.65 16.06
N ILE A 14 -5.88 -13.95 15.51
CA ILE A 14 -6.10 -15.07 14.57
C ILE A 14 -6.73 -14.53 13.28
N PRO A 15 -5.92 -13.99 12.34
CA PRO A 15 -6.42 -13.51 11.07
C PRO A 15 -6.92 -14.67 10.19
N LYS A 16 -7.98 -14.42 9.43
CA LYS A 16 -8.51 -15.38 8.44
C LYS A 16 -8.29 -14.84 7.03
N ASN A 17 -7.99 -15.73 6.10
CA ASN A 17 -8.05 -15.41 4.67
C ASN A 17 -9.52 -15.25 4.24
N TYR A 18 -9.74 -14.50 3.16
CA TYR A 18 -11.09 -14.21 2.65
C TYR A 18 -11.89 -15.48 2.33
N ASP A 19 -11.24 -16.51 1.79
CA ASP A 19 -11.84 -17.80 1.46
C ASP A 19 -11.97 -18.76 2.66
N GLY A 20 -11.53 -18.33 3.85
CA GLY A 20 -11.54 -19.12 5.08
C GLY A 20 -10.51 -20.26 5.12
N LYS A 21 -9.62 -20.38 4.13
CA LYS A 21 -8.67 -21.50 4.03
C LYS A 21 -7.24 -21.07 4.38
N GLU A 22 -6.47 -22.00 4.92
CA GLU A 22 -5.02 -21.87 5.00
C GLU A 22 -4.39 -22.54 3.77
N HIS A 23 -3.61 -21.78 3.00
CA HIS A 23 -3.03 -22.23 1.73
C HIS A 23 -1.64 -22.88 1.87
N GLY A 24 -1.18 -23.11 3.10
CA GLY A 24 0.15 -23.66 3.36
C GLY A 24 1.29 -22.74 2.91
N LEU A 25 2.31 -23.31 2.28
CA LEU A 25 3.45 -22.56 1.74
C LEU A 25 3.04 -21.87 0.43
N LEU A 26 3.29 -20.57 0.36
CA LEU A 26 3.02 -19.74 -0.81
C LEU A 26 4.25 -18.95 -1.20
N HIS A 27 4.42 -18.68 -2.49
CA HIS A 27 5.35 -17.65 -2.93
C HIS A 27 4.83 -16.27 -2.49
N LEU A 28 5.73 -15.38 -2.05
CA LEU A 28 5.38 -14.01 -1.65
C LEU A 28 4.63 -13.26 -2.75
N ARG A 29 5.01 -13.51 -4.00
CA ARG A 29 4.37 -12.96 -5.20
C ARG A 29 2.89 -13.35 -5.29
N ASP A 30 2.57 -14.62 -5.10
CA ASP A 30 1.19 -15.10 -5.20
C ASP A 30 0.38 -14.63 -3.97
N ALA A 31 1.01 -14.60 -2.79
CA ALA A 31 0.38 -14.09 -1.59
C ALA A 31 0.02 -12.59 -1.71
N LEU A 32 0.93 -11.75 -2.23
CA LEU A 32 0.68 -10.33 -2.44
C LEU A 32 -0.35 -10.10 -3.56
N GLY A 33 -0.18 -10.75 -4.71
CA GLY A 33 -1.09 -10.61 -5.85
C GLY A 33 -2.50 -11.08 -5.54
N SER A 34 -2.64 -12.16 -4.77
CA SER A 34 -3.93 -12.70 -4.32
C SER A 34 -4.43 -12.09 -3.01
N SER A 35 -3.72 -11.12 -2.43
CA SER A 35 -4.13 -10.44 -1.20
C SER A 35 -4.41 -11.38 -0.01
N ILE A 36 -3.55 -12.38 0.19
CA ILE A 36 -3.72 -13.39 1.23
C ILE A 36 -3.32 -12.81 2.60
N ASN A 37 -4.26 -12.81 3.55
CA ASN A 37 -4.12 -12.13 4.84
C ASN A 37 -3.04 -12.75 5.74
N ILE A 38 -3.02 -14.08 5.88
CA ILE A 38 -2.12 -14.75 6.82
C ILE A 38 -0.64 -14.48 6.51
N PRO A 39 -0.14 -14.65 5.26
CA PRO A 39 1.23 -14.29 4.91
C PRO A 39 1.54 -12.80 5.11
N ALA A 40 0.59 -11.89 4.86
CA ALA A 40 0.80 -10.46 5.09
C ALA A 40 1.05 -10.16 6.58
N VAL A 41 0.26 -10.76 7.48
CA VAL A 41 0.47 -10.64 8.93
C VAL A 41 1.78 -11.30 9.37
N LYS A 42 2.13 -12.48 8.83
CA LYS A 42 3.44 -13.12 9.10
C LYS A 42 4.59 -12.22 8.71
N LEU A 43 4.54 -11.61 7.52
CA LEU A 43 5.59 -10.72 7.05
C LEU A 43 5.72 -9.47 7.91
N LEU A 44 4.60 -8.86 8.32
CA LEU A 44 4.61 -7.73 9.24
C LEU A 44 5.22 -8.11 10.59
N ALA A 45 4.89 -9.29 11.13
CA ALA A 45 5.46 -9.76 12.39
C ALA A 45 6.99 -10.00 12.30
N LEU A 46 7.48 -10.48 11.15
CA LEU A 46 8.91 -10.67 10.90
C LEU A 46 9.66 -9.36 10.70
N VAL A 47 9.08 -8.41 9.94
CA VAL A 47 9.71 -7.11 9.63
C VAL A 47 9.63 -6.15 10.81
N GLY A 48 8.55 -6.23 11.60
CA GLY A 48 8.26 -5.33 12.70
C GLY A 48 7.38 -4.15 12.28
N VAL A 49 6.41 -3.82 13.14
CA VAL A 49 5.42 -2.74 12.93
C VAL A 49 6.09 -1.37 12.75
N GLU A 50 7.08 -1.06 13.60
CA GLU A 50 7.79 0.21 13.56
C GLU A 50 8.50 0.45 12.21
N ASN A 51 9.14 -0.59 11.67
CA ASN A 51 9.84 -0.51 10.39
C ASN A 51 8.88 -0.20 9.24
N VAL A 52 7.69 -0.82 9.26
CA VAL A 52 6.64 -0.56 8.27
C VAL A 52 6.07 0.85 8.40
N LEU A 53 5.83 1.34 9.62
CA LEU A 53 5.40 2.73 9.84
C LEU A 53 6.45 3.73 9.36
N ARG A 54 7.73 3.52 9.70
CA ARG A 54 8.83 4.39 9.23
C ARG A 54 8.90 4.43 7.71
N GLN A 55 8.77 3.28 7.04
CA GLN A 55 8.78 3.24 5.58
C GLN A 55 7.54 3.91 4.98
N GLY A 56 6.34 3.66 5.52
CA GLY A 56 5.10 4.30 5.09
C GLY A 56 5.14 5.82 5.25
N TYR A 57 5.65 6.31 6.38
CA TYR A 57 5.82 7.74 6.64
C TYR A 57 6.79 8.38 5.64
N ARG A 58 7.93 7.74 5.35
CA ARG A 58 8.86 8.18 4.30
C ARG A 58 8.20 8.24 2.93
N MET A 59 7.29 7.31 2.63
CA MET A 59 6.51 7.33 1.39
C MET A 59 5.41 8.39 1.35
N GLY A 60 5.14 9.11 2.46
CA GLY A 60 4.15 10.19 2.52
C GLY A 60 2.88 9.87 3.31
N LEU A 61 2.81 8.72 4.00
CA LEU A 61 1.70 8.37 4.89
C LEU A 61 1.82 9.09 6.24
N THR A 62 1.66 10.41 6.24
CA THR A 62 1.82 11.24 7.44
C THR A 62 0.80 10.93 8.55
N SER A 63 -0.37 10.36 8.21
CA SER A 63 -1.35 9.86 9.19
C SER A 63 -0.84 8.71 10.06
N LEU A 64 0.27 8.08 9.67
CA LEU A 64 0.92 6.95 10.35
C LEU A 64 2.34 7.29 10.81
N GLU A 65 2.59 8.55 11.18
CA GLU A 65 3.87 8.95 11.76
C GLU A 65 4.27 8.02 12.92
N PRO A 66 5.52 7.50 12.94
CA PRO A 66 5.98 6.49 13.91
C PRO A 66 6.28 7.11 15.28
N THR A 67 5.27 7.71 15.90
CA THR A 67 5.30 8.25 17.26
C THR A 67 4.94 7.17 18.28
N ALA A 68 5.23 7.42 19.56
CA ALA A 68 4.79 6.54 20.65
C ALA A 68 3.26 6.37 20.68
N GLU A 69 2.51 7.43 20.35
CA GLU A 69 1.05 7.38 20.26
C GLU A 69 0.58 6.46 19.12
N THR A 70 1.16 6.59 17.92
CA THR A 70 0.83 5.69 16.81
C THR A 70 1.18 4.25 17.16
N MET A 71 2.36 4.01 17.74
CA MET A 71 2.79 2.67 18.17
C MET A 71 1.86 2.04 19.22
N ALA A 72 1.21 2.85 20.06
CA ALA A 72 0.26 2.37 21.06
C ALA A 72 -1.11 1.98 20.47
N ARG A 73 -1.50 2.55 19.32
CA ARG A 73 -2.81 2.28 18.68
C ARG A 73 -2.77 1.24 17.56
N VAL A 74 -1.61 0.97 16.96
CA VAL A 74 -1.47 0.00 15.87
C VAL A 74 -0.82 -1.30 16.33
N GLY A 75 -1.04 -2.37 15.55
CA GLY A 75 -0.44 -3.67 15.79
C GLY A 75 -0.42 -4.52 14.52
N LEU A 76 -0.41 -5.84 14.67
CA LEU A 76 -0.36 -6.76 13.52
C LEU A 76 -1.58 -6.66 12.58
N SER A 77 -2.71 -6.15 13.08
CA SER A 77 -3.89 -5.85 12.27
C SER A 77 -3.63 -4.76 11.20
N MET A 78 -2.56 -3.97 11.34
CA MET A 78 -2.16 -2.97 10.35
C MET A 78 -1.88 -3.60 8.98
N ALA A 79 -1.37 -4.84 8.93
CA ALA A 79 -1.16 -5.57 7.68
C ALA A 79 -2.47 -5.75 6.87
N LEU A 80 -3.62 -5.68 7.55
CA LEU A 80 -4.95 -5.85 6.97
C LEU A 80 -5.75 -4.54 6.96
N GLY A 81 -5.09 -3.38 7.05
CA GLY A 81 -5.73 -2.06 7.00
C GLY A 81 -6.18 -1.51 8.34
N GLY A 82 -5.70 -2.04 9.47
CA GLY A 82 -5.98 -1.50 10.81
C GLY A 82 -5.34 -0.13 11.13
N GLY A 83 -4.83 0.58 10.12
CA GLY A 83 -4.27 1.92 10.24
C GLY A 83 -4.94 2.87 9.24
N GLU A 84 -5.64 3.87 9.77
CA GLU A 84 -6.37 4.85 8.95
C GLU A 84 -5.42 5.87 8.31
N VAL A 85 -5.66 6.17 7.03
CA VAL A 85 -4.89 7.16 6.26
C VAL A 85 -5.81 7.98 5.37
N ARG A 86 -5.39 9.19 5.03
CA ARG A 86 -6.10 10.04 4.05
C ARG A 86 -5.90 9.48 2.64
N LEU A 87 -6.95 9.55 1.80
CA LEU A 87 -6.86 9.08 0.41
C LEU A 87 -5.74 9.77 -0.37
N LEU A 88 -5.59 11.09 -0.23
CA LEU A 88 -4.56 11.85 -0.93
C LEU A 88 -3.14 11.37 -0.55
N GLU A 89 -2.91 11.05 0.73
CA GLU A 89 -1.66 10.48 1.21
C GLU A 89 -1.44 9.08 0.62
N MET A 90 -2.49 8.25 0.57
CA MET A 90 -2.41 6.92 -0.02
C MET A 90 -2.06 6.98 -1.51
N THR A 91 -2.76 7.80 -2.31
CA THR A 91 -2.46 7.95 -3.74
C THR A 91 -1.05 8.50 -3.97
N ALA A 92 -0.62 9.45 -3.14
CA ALA A 92 0.74 9.98 -3.20
C ALA A 92 1.79 8.91 -2.88
N ALA A 93 1.56 8.07 -1.87
CA ALA A 93 2.48 6.99 -1.51
C ALA A 93 2.63 5.94 -2.63
N TYR A 94 1.54 5.61 -3.33
CA TYR A 94 1.58 4.68 -4.47
C TYR A 94 2.39 5.21 -5.65
N SER A 95 2.56 6.53 -5.78
CA SER A 95 3.42 7.12 -6.81
C SER A 95 4.86 6.63 -6.76
N ALA A 96 5.38 6.28 -5.57
CA ALA A 96 6.73 5.75 -5.44
C ALA A 96 6.87 4.38 -6.13
N PHE A 97 5.81 3.59 -6.26
CA PHE A 97 5.86 2.37 -7.08
C PHE A 97 5.82 2.70 -8.57
N ALA A 98 4.97 3.65 -8.99
CA ALA A 98 4.80 4.06 -10.38
C ALA A 98 6.08 4.64 -11.01
N ASN A 99 6.77 5.53 -10.28
CA ASN A 99 7.87 6.34 -10.81
C ASN A 99 9.27 5.80 -10.47
N GLY A 100 9.39 4.54 -10.07
CA GLY A 100 10.68 3.90 -9.80
C GLY A 100 11.31 4.26 -8.46
N GLY A 101 10.52 4.71 -7.49
CA GLY A 101 10.90 4.82 -6.08
C GLY A 101 10.97 6.22 -5.52
N TYR A 102 10.43 7.22 -6.21
CA TYR A 102 10.45 8.62 -5.78
C TYR A 102 9.14 9.04 -5.13
N LYS A 103 9.22 9.71 -3.99
CA LYS A 103 8.05 10.31 -3.35
C LYS A 103 7.55 11.49 -4.18
N VAL A 104 6.23 11.57 -4.36
CA VAL A 104 5.55 12.73 -4.92
C VAL A 104 4.78 13.44 -3.82
N GLU A 105 4.93 14.76 -3.76
CA GLU A 105 4.06 15.63 -2.97
C GLU A 105 2.99 16.17 -3.92
N PRO A 106 1.69 15.91 -3.68
CA PRO A 106 0.62 16.44 -4.52
C PRO A 106 0.54 17.97 -4.43
N ILE A 107 0.55 18.64 -5.58
CA ILE A 107 0.53 20.11 -5.67
C ILE A 107 -0.67 20.51 -6.52
N ALA A 108 -1.60 21.27 -5.93
CA ALA A 108 -2.82 21.73 -6.60
C ALA A 108 -2.65 23.08 -7.30
N ILE A 109 -1.75 23.94 -6.80
CA ILE A 109 -1.54 25.30 -7.30
C ILE A 109 -0.13 25.40 -7.84
N LEU A 110 0.01 25.57 -9.15
CA LEU A 110 1.32 25.72 -9.80
C LEU A 110 1.78 27.16 -9.88
N LYS A 111 0.85 28.09 -10.14
CA LYS A 111 1.14 29.50 -10.34
C LYS A 111 -0.07 30.35 -9.95
N ILE A 112 0.17 31.51 -9.37
CA ILE A 112 -0.83 32.55 -9.11
C ILE A 112 -0.31 33.85 -9.74
N GLU A 113 -1.13 34.48 -10.57
CA GLU A 113 -0.85 35.75 -11.23
C GLU A 113 -1.98 36.75 -10.93
N ASP A 114 -1.66 38.05 -10.91
CA ASP A 114 -2.68 39.10 -10.87
C ASP A 114 -3.20 39.46 -12.27
N ASN A 115 -4.11 40.45 -12.35
CA ASN A 115 -4.68 40.93 -13.62
C ASN A 115 -3.70 41.74 -14.49
N GLN A 116 -2.45 41.89 -14.06
CA GLN A 116 -1.37 42.54 -14.79
C GLN A 116 -0.25 41.54 -15.14
N ASP A 117 -0.55 40.23 -15.12
CA ASP A 117 0.39 39.12 -15.39
C ASP A 117 1.58 39.07 -14.42
N LYS A 118 1.49 39.71 -13.25
CA LYS A 118 2.55 39.63 -12.25
C LYS A 118 2.41 38.35 -11.44
N VAL A 119 3.48 37.54 -11.44
CA VAL A 119 3.55 36.31 -10.65
C VAL A 119 3.59 36.62 -9.15
N ILE A 120 2.55 36.21 -8.43
CA ILE A 120 2.43 36.29 -6.96
C ILE A 120 3.06 35.06 -6.30
N PHE A 121 2.83 33.91 -6.89
CA PHE A 121 3.35 32.63 -6.43
C PHE A 121 3.65 31.74 -7.63
N GLU A 122 4.73 31.00 -7.56
CA GLU A 122 5.05 29.93 -8.51
C GLU A 122 5.70 28.80 -7.73
N ASN A 123 5.12 27.61 -7.87
CA ASN A 123 5.63 26.43 -7.22
C ASN A 123 6.96 26.02 -7.86
N LYS A 124 8.04 26.04 -7.07
CA LYS A 124 9.35 25.59 -7.53
C LYS A 124 9.41 24.08 -7.41
N LEU A 125 9.74 23.40 -8.52
CA LEU A 125 9.96 21.96 -8.50
C LEU A 125 11.11 21.64 -7.53
N VAL A 126 10.77 20.92 -6.46
CA VAL A 126 11.77 20.37 -5.53
C VAL A 126 12.32 19.08 -6.13
N LYS A 127 13.61 18.83 -5.92
CA LYS A 127 14.22 17.56 -6.32
C LYS A 127 13.48 16.42 -5.60
N PRO A 128 12.93 15.42 -6.31
CA PRO A 128 12.18 14.35 -5.67
C PRO A 128 13.07 13.50 -4.77
N GLU A 129 12.58 13.16 -3.58
CA GLU A 129 13.25 12.26 -2.65
C GLU A 129 13.06 10.81 -3.10
N ARG A 130 14.15 10.03 -3.15
CA ARG A 130 14.07 8.58 -3.38
C ARG A 130 13.77 7.87 -2.07
N VAL A 131 12.61 7.22 -2.00
CA VAL A 131 12.09 6.52 -0.82
C VAL A 131 12.07 4.99 -0.97
N LEU A 132 12.23 4.50 -2.20
CA LEU A 132 12.42 3.08 -2.53
C LEU A 132 13.58 2.90 -3.52
N ASP A 133 14.26 1.77 -3.42
CA ASP A 133 15.14 1.28 -4.49
C ASP A 133 14.30 0.95 -5.74
N GLU A 134 14.82 1.25 -6.93
CA GLU A 134 14.06 1.01 -8.16
C GLU A 134 13.74 -0.47 -8.37
N LYS A 135 14.61 -1.38 -7.90
CA LYS A 135 14.41 -2.83 -8.02
C LYS A 135 13.24 -3.28 -7.16
N VAL A 136 13.05 -2.65 -6.00
CA VAL A 136 11.90 -2.91 -5.12
C VAL A 136 10.62 -2.43 -5.80
N ALA A 137 10.61 -1.20 -6.33
CA ALA A 137 9.46 -0.68 -7.08
C ALA A 137 9.12 -1.57 -8.29
N PHE A 138 10.14 -2.01 -9.03
CA PHE A 138 9.98 -2.93 -10.16
C PHE A 138 9.35 -4.27 -9.76
N LEU A 139 9.83 -4.90 -8.68
CA LEU A 139 9.28 -6.17 -8.19
C LEU A 139 7.81 -6.03 -7.77
N ILE A 140 7.46 -4.96 -7.04
CA ILE A 140 6.07 -4.71 -6.65
C ILE A 140 5.18 -4.52 -7.89
N ASN A 141 5.62 -3.73 -8.86
CA ASN A 141 4.89 -3.54 -10.12
C ASN A 141 4.73 -4.85 -10.90
N SER A 142 5.79 -5.67 -10.96
CA SER A 142 5.75 -6.97 -11.63
C SER A 142 4.74 -7.92 -10.99
N ILE A 143 4.69 -7.96 -9.65
CA ILE A 143 3.73 -8.81 -8.93
C ILE A 143 2.30 -8.30 -9.13
N LEU A 144 2.08 -6.99 -8.99
CA LEU A 144 0.74 -6.41 -8.95
C LEU A 144 0.16 -6.10 -10.33
N SER A 145 0.95 -6.18 -11.41
CA SER A 145 0.43 -6.18 -12.79
C SER A 145 0.16 -7.58 -13.32
N ASP A 146 0.82 -8.62 -12.82
CA ASP A 146 0.65 -9.99 -13.32
C ASP A 146 -0.66 -10.64 -12.86
N ASN A 147 -1.48 -11.04 -13.84
CA ASN A 147 -2.72 -11.76 -13.58
C ASN A 147 -2.49 -13.16 -12.98
N ASN A 148 -1.38 -13.81 -13.28
CA ASN A 148 -1.07 -15.13 -12.73
C ASN A 148 -0.86 -15.09 -11.21
N SER A 149 -0.32 -13.98 -10.67
CA SER A 149 -0.10 -13.81 -9.24
C SER A 149 -1.37 -13.66 -8.42
N ARG A 150 -2.51 -13.39 -9.07
CA ARG A 150 -3.78 -13.11 -8.39
C ARG A 150 -4.83 -14.21 -8.58
N LEU A 151 -4.47 -15.32 -9.24
CA LEU A 151 -5.40 -16.39 -9.59
C LEU A 151 -6.07 -17.04 -8.39
N LEU A 152 -5.38 -17.17 -7.25
CA LEU A 152 -5.94 -17.85 -6.07
C LEU A 152 -7.20 -17.16 -5.55
N THR A 153 -7.25 -15.82 -5.61
CA THR A 153 -8.38 -15.04 -5.10
C THR A 153 -9.33 -14.60 -6.20
N PHE A 154 -8.81 -14.21 -7.36
CA PHE A 154 -9.61 -13.51 -8.38
C PHE A 154 -9.90 -14.35 -9.63
N GLY A 155 -9.26 -15.50 -9.78
CA GLY A 155 -9.34 -16.32 -10.98
C GLY A 155 -8.78 -15.63 -12.24
N PRO A 156 -8.84 -16.31 -13.39
CA PRO A 156 -8.21 -15.82 -14.62
C PRO A 156 -8.95 -14.66 -15.29
N ASN A 157 -10.26 -14.55 -15.09
CA ASN A 157 -11.16 -13.62 -15.79
C ASN A 157 -11.60 -12.44 -14.93
N SER A 158 -10.76 -12.02 -13.99
CA SER A 158 -11.03 -10.86 -13.12
C SER A 158 -11.14 -9.56 -13.92
N TYR A 159 -12.02 -8.64 -13.50
CA TYR A 159 -12.05 -7.26 -14.02
C TYR A 159 -10.74 -6.48 -13.77
N LEU A 160 -9.88 -6.99 -12.89
CA LEU A 160 -8.54 -6.44 -12.62
C LEU A 160 -7.49 -6.96 -13.61
N ASN A 161 -7.87 -7.83 -14.55
CA ASN A 161 -6.99 -8.27 -15.63
C ASN A 161 -6.90 -7.17 -16.70
N MET A 162 -5.82 -6.41 -16.65
CA MET A 162 -5.57 -5.30 -17.56
C MET A 162 -4.92 -5.73 -18.88
N GLY A 163 -4.75 -7.05 -19.10
CA GLY A 163 -4.16 -7.62 -20.32
C GLY A 163 -2.73 -7.12 -20.55
N ALA A 164 -2.44 -6.69 -21.77
CA ALA A 164 -1.13 -6.15 -22.14
C ALA A 164 -0.84 -4.75 -21.57
N ARG A 165 -1.81 -4.12 -20.87
CA ARG A 165 -1.58 -2.82 -20.23
C ARG A 165 -0.71 -3.05 -18.99
N ALA A 166 0.40 -2.32 -18.89
CA ALA A 166 1.30 -2.34 -17.75
C ALA A 166 0.70 -1.57 -16.56
N VAL A 167 -0.46 -2.02 -16.07
CA VAL A 167 -1.19 -1.44 -14.95
C VAL A 167 -1.11 -2.40 -13.78
N ALA A 168 -0.48 -1.94 -12.70
CA ALA A 168 -0.50 -2.64 -11.42
C ALA A 168 -1.77 -2.26 -10.66
N VAL A 169 -2.31 -3.20 -9.89
CA VAL A 169 -3.55 -2.98 -9.14
C VAL A 169 -3.47 -3.64 -7.77
N LYS A 170 -3.92 -2.92 -6.73
CA LYS A 170 -4.14 -3.48 -5.41
C LYS A 170 -5.53 -3.12 -4.88
N THR A 171 -6.23 -4.14 -4.39
CA THR A 171 -7.52 -4.00 -3.70
C THR A 171 -7.33 -3.86 -2.18
N GLY A 172 -8.28 -3.21 -1.51
CA GLY A 172 -8.38 -3.16 -0.06
C GLY A 172 -9.83 -3.36 0.36
N THR A 173 -10.06 -4.23 1.33
CA THR A 173 -11.40 -4.55 1.81
C THR A 173 -11.35 -4.61 3.33
N THR A 174 -12.07 -3.72 4.00
CA THR A 174 -12.15 -3.76 5.47
C THR A 174 -13.09 -4.86 5.93
N ASN A 175 -12.97 -5.25 7.20
CA ASN A 175 -13.92 -6.17 7.83
C ASN A 175 -15.35 -5.62 7.68
N ASP A 176 -16.32 -6.51 7.48
CA ASP A 176 -17.73 -6.19 7.23
C ASP A 176 -18.00 -5.33 5.97
N LEU A 177 -17.03 -5.24 5.04
CA LEU A 177 -17.15 -4.52 3.77
C LEU A 177 -17.50 -3.03 3.93
N ARG A 178 -17.17 -2.40 5.07
CA ARG A 178 -17.47 -0.98 5.32
C ARG A 178 -16.77 -0.06 4.32
N ASP A 179 -15.56 -0.44 3.90
CA ASP A 179 -14.77 0.26 2.91
C ASP A 179 -14.24 -0.73 1.87
N ASN A 180 -14.34 -0.34 0.61
CA ASN A 180 -13.84 -1.13 -0.51
C ASN A 180 -13.03 -0.21 -1.45
N TRP A 181 -11.74 -0.49 -1.54
CA TRP A 181 -10.77 0.31 -2.26
C TRP A 181 -10.16 -0.49 -3.41
N THR A 182 -9.89 0.19 -4.51
CA THR A 182 -9.00 -0.30 -5.56
C THR A 182 -8.11 0.85 -5.98
N ILE A 183 -6.80 0.65 -5.91
CA ILE A 183 -5.81 1.59 -6.42
C ILE A 183 -5.11 0.89 -7.58
N GLY A 184 -5.25 1.48 -8.76
CA GLY A 184 -4.48 1.11 -9.95
C GLY A 184 -3.33 2.09 -10.15
N TRP A 185 -2.32 1.72 -10.91
CA TRP A 185 -1.34 2.67 -11.41
C TRP A 185 -0.59 2.15 -12.64
N SER A 186 -0.13 3.10 -13.44
CA SER A 186 0.84 2.93 -14.51
C SER A 186 2.10 3.73 -14.19
N ARG A 187 2.99 3.98 -15.16
CA ARG A 187 4.15 4.86 -14.93
C ARG A 187 3.76 6.32 -14.69
N ASP A 188 2.67 6.77 -15.30
CA ASP A 188 2.35 8.21 -15.39
C ASP A 188 1.09 8.60 -14.61
N ILE A 189 0.29 7.63 -14.18
CA ILE A 189 -1.02 7.85 -13.54
C ILE A 189 -1.19 6.86 -12.39
N ILE A 190 -1.72 7.36 -11.27
CA ILE A 190 -2.31 6.58 -10.17
C ILE A 190 -3.83 6.61 -10.38
#